data_AF-A0AAW2YGZ3-F1
#
_entry.id   AF-A0AAW2YGZ3-F1
#
_cell.length_a   1.000
_cell.length_b   1.000
_cell.length_c   1.000
_cell.angle_alpha   90.00
_cell.angle_beta   90.00
_cell.angle_gamma   90.00
#
_symmetry.space_group_name_H-M   'P 1'
#
loop_
_entity.id
_entity.type
_entity.pdbx_description
1 polymer ?
#
loop_
_entity_poly.entity_id
_entity_poly.type
_entity_poly.pdbx_seq_one_letter_code
_entity_poly.pdbx_strand_id
1 'polypeptide(L)'
;MARANGIDPSTQKYVPYNATSKLYVSTWFDKVMRPLENEGIDLWWLDWQQGEDWVPSPPGLNPTIVLNYQYYTNPYHWRYTNTRPALLHRWGGLGNHRYQIGFSGDVIPNWDTLQLQLTFTPTASNVAYTYWSHDIGGHVTPPDAELYTRWVQWGAFSPIFRTHCTKNANNDRRIYTYPWSYFSTLQHFHKLRQSLLPYIYTQARLTFDTSVGSVLPLYYNHPHHQEAYTFNREYYFGESMVIAPVGSPIKNDSGMAEWSFWVPPGEWTNLFTMERFVGPIEVNSKFTIDELPALLKSDSIVPMLPNHVPALGQSHLVPHQIKWIAILGSSKQGSGMLYDDHGDEANYYDQNTFAWTKASYSISGDGKNVEFVISKMMGSFSNMPTHRQYEVHLKSVLPATSVRVNGQVVSAELYNDLVPITNDKNSFAYDGSTLSVVIKIGVAQSVRSDVKIQIEFANEISQISTMNGFVGKLKRFIKAKNMLDDQWGTRTSVFQDDYPNLLYAAGMGEKLSGVKADDAARTLSEFEKYAKIACDELKNITNISPSLQSKLNAQLC
;
A
#
# COMPACT_ATOMS: atom_id res chain seq x y z
N MET A 1 29.40 29.92 -15.96
CA MET A 1 29.45 30.40 -14.57
C MET A 1 30.47 31.52 -14.34
N ALA A 2 31.79 31.27 -14.44
CA ALA A 2 32.82 32.26 -14.09
C ALA A 2 32.68 33.61 -14.81
N ARG A 3 32.69 33.63 -16.16
CA ARG A 3 32.53 34.88 -16.94
C ARG A 3 31.28 35.67 -16.55
N ALA A 4 30.16 34.99 -16.36
CA ALA A 4 28.87 35.60 -16.01
C ALA A 4 28.82 36.15 -14.57
N ASN A 5 29.71 35.69 -13.69
CA ASN A 5 29.91 36.24 -12.34
C ASN A 5 31.14 37.17 -12.28
N GLY A 6 31.64 37.65 -13.42
CA GLY A 6 32.78 38.58 -13.47
C GLY A 6 34.14 37.97 -13.11
N ILE A 7 34.25 36.64 -13.12
CA ILE A 7 35.50 35.91 -12.84
C ILE A 7 36.12 35.48 -14.16
N ASP A 8 37.39 35.85 -14.39
CA ASP A 8 38.16 35.37 -15.53
C ASP A 8 38.44 33.86 -15.40
N PRO A 9 37.91 33.01 -16.31
CA PRO A 9 38.13 31.57 -16.25
C PRO A 9 39.61 31.17 -16.30
N SER A 10 40.48 31.99 -16.89
CA SER A 10 41.92 31.71 -16.96
C SER A 10 42.56 31.62 -15.57
N THR A 11 41.98 32.32 -14.59
CA THR A 11 42.48 32.36 -13.22
C THR A 11 42.20 31.09 -12.43
N GLN A 12 41.34 30.20 -12.94
CA GLN A 12 40.86 28.99 -12.26
C GLN A 12 40.29 29.25 -10.85
N LYS A 13 39.92 30.50 -10.53
CA LYS A 13 39.31 30.84 -9.26
C LYS A 13 37.93 30.19 -9.13
N TYR A 14 37.68 29.63 -7.96
CA TYR A 14 36.38 29.10 -7.58
C TYR A 14 35.31 30.20 -7.62
N VAL A 15 34.13 29.88 -8.15
CA VAL A 15 32.95 30.76 -8.09
C VAL A 15 32.20 30.42 -6.80
N PRO A 16 32.22 31.27 -5.77
CA PRO A 16 31.57 30.96 -4.49
C PRO A 16 30.06 30.84 -4.66
N TYR A 17 29.50 29.78 -4.07
CA TYR A 17 28.05 29.61 -4.01
C TYR A 17 27.41 30.76 -3.21
N ASN A 18 26.38 31.39 -3.77
CA ASN A 18 25.67 32.47 -3.09
C ASN A 18 24.17 32.43 -3.41
N ALA A 19 23.41 31.74 -2.54
CA ALA A 19 21.95 31.65 -2.65
C ALA A 19 21.24 33.01 -2.58
N THR A 20 21.86 34.04 -2.01
CA THR A 20 21.20 35.36 -1.87
C THR A 20 21.49 36.31 -3.03
N SER A 21 22.45 35.98 -3.89
CA SER A 21 22.77 36.79 -5.07
C SER A 21 21.86 36.42 -6.24
N LYS A 22 21.01 37.36 -6.65
CA LYS A 22 20.15 37.20 -7.83
C LYS A 22 20.94 36.85 -9.08
N LEU A 23 22.08 37.53 -9.31
CA LEU A 23 22.95 37.28 -10.46
C LEU A 23 23.53 35.86 -10.43
N TYR A 24 23.99 35.41 -9.26
CA TYR A 24 24.54 34.07 -9.11
C TYR A 24 23.47 33.02 -9.42
N VAL A 25 22.31 33.11 -8.76
CA VAL A 25 21.21 32.14 -8.88
C VAL A 25 20.67 32.09 -10.30
N SER A 26 20.42 33.24 -10.95
CA SER A 26 19.93 33.26 -12.33
C SER A 26 20.94 32.66 -13.31
N THR A 27 22.23 32.93 -13.11
CA THR A 27 23.30 32.37 -13.94
C THR A 27 23.46 30.87 -13.71
N TRP A 28 23.32 30.42 -12.47
CA TRP A 28 23.42 29.01 -12.11
C TRP A 28 22.28 28.18 -12.72
N PHE A 29 21.05 28.67 -12.64
CA PHE A 29 19.93 28.01 -13.30
C PHE A 29 20.10 27.98 -14.83
N ASP A 30 20.47 29.09 -15.47
CA ASP A 30 20.63 29.13 -16.93
C ASP A 30 21.83 28.31 -17.44
N LYS A 31 22.99 28.39 -16.76
CA LYS A 31 24.25 27.82 -17.26
C LYS A 31 24.57 26.43 -16.74
N VAL A 32 23.93 25.96 -15.67
CA VAL A 32 24.21 24.66 -15.04
C VAL A 32 22.96 23.80 -14.96
N MET A 33 21.89 24.29 -14.35
CA MET A 33 20.70 23.46 -14.14
C MET A 33 19.94 23.19 -15.44
N ARG A 34 19.66 24.22 -16.24
CA ARG A 34 18.90 24.08 -17.47
C ARG A 34 19.51 23.09 -18.47
N PRO A 35 20.85 23.05 -18.70
CA PRO A 35 21.45 21.98 -19.49
C PRO A 35 21.15 20.57 -18.95
N LEU A 36 21.18 20.36 -17.63
CA LEU A 36 20.87 19.07 -17.00
C LEU A 36 19.37 18.72 -17.10
N GLU A 37 18.50 19.71 -16.95
CA GLU A 37 17.06 19.56 -17.15
C GLU A 37 16.73 19.21 -18.61
N ASN A 38 17.44 19.81 -19.57
CA ASN A 38 17.32 19.47 -21.00
C ASN A 38 17.81 18.05 -21.33
N GLU A 39 18.66 17.45 -20.51
CA GLU A 39 19.06 16.03 -20.62
C GLU A 39 17.97 15.07 -20.10
N GLY A 40 16.94 15.59 -19.41
CA GLY A 40 15.78 14.84 -18.93
C GLY A 40 15.69 14.70 -17.40
N ILE A 41 16.49 15.43 -16.63
CA ILE A 41 16.34 15.44 -15.16
C ILE A 41 15.05 16.19 -14.78
N ASP A 42 14.15 15.51 -14.07
CA ASP A 42 12.82 15.98 -13.70
C ASP A 42 12.57 16.03 -12.17
N LEU A 43 13.50 15.50 -11.37
CA LEU A 43 13.50 15.57 -9.90
C LEU A 43 14.83 16.10 -9.38
N TRP A 44 14.76 17.05 -8.44
CA TRP A 44 15.94 17.57 -7.74
C TRP A 44 15.93 17.15 -6.27
N TRP A 45 16.94 16.39 -5.87
CA TRP A 45 17.25 16.13 -4.47
C TRP A 45 18.26 17.17 -3.98
N LEU A 46 17.78 18.09 -3.16
CA LEU A 46 18.59 19.09 -2.48
C LEU A 46 19.01 18.50 -1.13
N ASP A 47 20.30 18.29 -0.87
CA ASP A 47 20.77 17.66 0.36
C ASP A 47 21.58 18.64 1.23
N TRP A 48 20.94 19.79 1.52
CA TRP A 48 21.52 20.82 2.38
C TRP A 48 21.06 20.64 3.83
N GLN A 49 21.95 20.84 4.81
CA GLN A 49 21.62 20.71 6.23
C GLN A 49 21.47 22.05 6.96
N GLN A 50 20.56 22.11 7.93
CA GLN A 50 20.39 23.26 8.80
C GLN A 50 21.69 23.52 9.58
N GLY A 51 22.12 24.79 9.66
CA GLY A 51 23.27 25.19 10.47
C GLY A 51 24.64 25.04 9.79
N GLU A 52 24.68 24.64 8.53
CA GLU A 52 25.91 24.71 7.73
C GLU A 52 26.33 26.16 7.49
N ASP A 53 27.51 26.53 7.97
CA ASP A 53 28.06 27.90 7.98
C ASP A 53 29.08 28.18 6.86
N TRP A 54 29.43 27.15 6.08
CA TRP A 54 30.37 27.24 4.96
C TRP A 54 29.81 28.00 3.75
N VAL A 55 28.54 28.42 3.79
CA VAL A 55 27.96 29.34 2.81
C VAL A 55 27.50 30.63 3.47
N PRO A 56 27.89 31.80 2.93
CA PRO A 56 27.42 33.08 3.41
C PRO A 56 25.89 33.17 3.33
N SER A 57 25.25 33.08 4.49
CA SER A 57 23.82 33.33 4.65
C SER A 57 23.65 34.53 5.59
N PRO A 58 22.77 35.51 5.27
CA PRO A 58 22.40 36.55 6.21
C PRO A 58 21.98 35.94 7.55
N PRO A 59 22.33 36.57 8.69
CA PRO A 59 21.89 36.10 10.00
C PRO A 59 20.37 35.86 10.04
N GLY A 60 19.96 34.68 10.51
CA GLY A 60 18.55 34.29 10.62
C GLY A 60 17.90 33.73 9.35
N LEU A 61 18.61 33.67 8.21
CA LEU A 61 18.09 33.05 6.99
C LEU A 61 18.34 31.53 7.00
N ASN A 62 17.26 30.74 6.95
CA ASN A 62 17.36 29.30 6.73
C ASN A 62 17.60 29.02 5.24
N PRO A 63 18.77 28.49 4.84
CA PRO A 63 19.08 28.25 3.43
C PRO A 63 18.17 27.19 2.79
N THR A 64 17.63 26.25 3.56
CA THR A 64 16.81 25.15 3.02
C THR A 64 15.50 25.64 2.38
N ILE A 65 14.74 26.51 3.06
CA ILE A 65 13.50 27.07 2.49
C ILE A 65 13.76 28.02 1.31
N VAL A 66 14.90 28.70 1.31
CA VAL A 66 15.32 29.60 0.21
C VAL A 66 15.66 28.78 -1.04
N LEU A 67 16.41 27.70 -0.87
CA LEU A 67 16.72 26.75 -1.94
C LEU A 67 15.43 26.16 -2.54
N ASN A 68 14.52 25.71 -1.69
CA ASN A 68 13.23 25.19 -2.15
C ASN A 68 12.45 26.25 -2.94
N TYR A 69 12.36 27.49 -2.44
CA TYR A 69 11.74 28.60 -3.17
C TYR A 69 12.39 28.83 -4.53
N GLN A 70 13.72 28.81 -4.60
CA GLN A 70 14.47 29.09 -5.83
C GLN A 70 14.30 28.00 -6.89
N TYR A 71 14.43 26.74 -6.50
CA TYR A 71 14.22 25.60 -7.40
C TYR A 71 12.77 25.49 -7.83
N TYR A 72 11.84 25.72 -6.89
CA TYR A 72 10.43 25.77 -7.23
C TYR A 72 10.22 26.95 -8.19
N THR A 73 10.48 28.20 -7.83
CA THR A 73 10.19 29.33 -8.74
C THR A 73 11.14 29.50 -9.94
N ASN A 74 11.99 28.52 -10.26
CA ASN A 74 12.94 28.57 -11.37
C ASN A 74 12.22 28.94 -12.70
N PRO A 75 12.54 30.11 -13.29
CA PRO A 75 11.89 30.59 -14.51
C PRO A 75 12.43 29.92 -15.77
N TYR A 76 13.06 28.76 -15.70
CA TYR A 76 13.48 27.97 -16.85
C TYR A 76 12.98 26.52 -16.82
N HIS A 77 12.29 26.09 -15.75
CA HIS A 77 11.90 24.70 -15.55
C HIS A 77 10.39 24.47 -15.75
N TRP A 78 9.81 23.51 -15.04
CA TRP A 78 8.41 23.04 -14.99
C TRP A 78 7.28 23.98 -15.48
N ARG A 79 7.37 25.32 -15.26
CA ARG A 79 6.43 26.31 -15.81
C ARG A 79 6.41 26.36 -17.33
N TYR A 80 7.56 26.10 -17.97
CA TYR A 80 7.76 26.17 -19.41
C TYR A 80 7.50 24.83 -20.10
N THR A 81 7.64 23.72 -19.37
CA THR A 81 7.30 22.36 -19.83
C THR A 81 5.86 21.99 -19.50
N ASN A 82 5.12 22.84 -18.78
CA ASN A 82 3.76 22.56 -18.27
C ASN A 82 3.69 21.29 -17.40
N THR A 83 4.79 20.95 -16.72
CA THR A 83 4.89 19.77 -15.84
C THR A 83 4.87 20.15 -14.36
N ARG A 84 4.67 19.19 -13.46
CA ARG A 84 4.70 19.47 -12.01
C ARG A 84 6.13 19.48 -11.49
N PRO A 85 6.50 20.45 -10.65
CA PRO A 85 7.78 20.37 -9.95
C PRO A 85 7.81 19.17 -8.99
N ALA A 86 8.96 18.53 -8.86
CA ALA A 86 9.25 17.57 -7.82
C ALA A 86 10.60 17.91 -7.15
N LEU A 87 10.54 18.28 -5.87
CA LEU A 87 11.70 18.56 -5.03
C LEU A 87 11.72 17.60 -3.85
N LEU A 88 12.91 17.09 -3.53
CA LEU A 88 13.19 16.32 -2.32
C LEU A 88 14.24 17.08 -1.49
N HIS A 89 13.89 17.49 -0.27
CA HIS A 89 14.81 18.24 0.60
C HIS A 89 14.62 17.89 2.08
N ARG A 90 15.63 18.20 2.90
CA ARG A 90 15.57 18.15 4.36
C ARG A 90 14.57 19.19 4.89
N TRP A 91 14.27 19.10 6.18
CA TRP A 91 13.31 19.98 6.84
C TRP A 91 13.67 21.47 6.70
N GLY A 92 12.76 22.26 6.13
CA GLY A 92 12.93 23.70 5.95
C GLY A 92 12.31 24.60 7.02
N GLY A 93 11.69 24.01 8.04
CA GLY A 93 10.86 24.75 9.01
C GLY A 93 9.41 24.90 8.55
N LEU A 94 8.61 25.61 9.34
CA LEU A 94 7.18 25.82 9.04
C LEU A 94 6.98 26.52 7.69
N GLY A 95 5.96 26.09 6.95
CA GLY A 95 5.68 26.56 5.59
C GLY A 95 6.47 25.86 4.48
N ASN A 96 7.32 24.89 4.83
CA ASN A 96 8.06 24.12 3.83
C ASN A 96 7.19 23.15 3.01
N HIS A 97 5.98 22.81 3.49
CA HIS A 97 5.00 22.00 2.77
C HIS A 97 4.56 22.59 1.41
N ARG A 98 4.83 23.88 1.17
CA ARG A 98 4.65 24.52 -0.15
C ARG A 98 5.59 23.95 -1.21
N TYR A 99 6.60 23.19 -0.79
CA TYR A 99 7.56 22.50 -1.62
C TYR A 99 7.46 21.00 -1.33
N GLN A 100 7.50 20.19 -2.38
CA GLN A 100 6.78 18.92 -2.43
C GLN A 100 7.19 17.94 -1.35
N ILE A 101 8.43 17.45 -1.35
CA ILE A 101 8.83 16.28 -0.56
C ILE A 101 9.88 16.67 0.48
N GLY A 102 9.55 16.40 1.75
CA GLY A 102 10.49 16.44 2.87
C GLY A 102 11.10 15.08 3.14
N PHE A 103 12.29 15.01 3.73
CA PHE A 103 12.78 13.75 4.29
C PHE A 103 13.51 13.87 5.62
N SER A 104 13.54 12.76 6.36
CA SER A 104 14.06 12.69 7.74
C SER A 104 15.57 12.69 7.90
N GLY A 105 16.35 12.77 6.82
CA GLY A 105 17.81 12.68 6.88
C GLY A 105 18.33 11.26 7.11
N ASP A 106 19.61 11.20 7.50
CA ASP A 106 20.44 10.00 7.52
C ASP A 106 20.21 9.16 8.78
N VAL A 107 19.21 8.28 8.74
CA VAL A 107 18.80 7.52 9.92
C VAL A 107 19.64 6.25 10.12
N ILE A 108 19.85 5.85 11.36
CA ILE A 108 20.54 4.60 11.72
C ILE A 108 19.52 3.45 11.69
N PRO A 109 19.76 2.35 10.96
CA PRO A 109 18.79 1.27 10.91
C PRO A 109 18.80 0.41 12.17
N ASN A 110 17.84 0.68 13.06
CA ASN A 110 17.50 -0.16 14.20
C ASN A 110 16.00 -0.07 14.52
N TRP A 111 15.50 -0.94 15.40
CA TRP A 111 14.08 -1.01 15.76
C TRP A 111 13.56 0.27 16.43
N ASP A 112 14.37 0.92 17.27
CA ASP A 112 13.98 2.18 17.92
C ASP A 112 13.75 3.29 16.89
N THR A 113 14.62 3.34 15.87
CA THR A 113 14.50 4.30 14.77
C THR A 113 13.29 4.01 13.89
N LEU A 114 13.02 2.74 13.59
CA LEU A 114 11.80 2.35 12.88
C LEU A 114 10.57 2.82 13.69
N GLN A 115 10.49 2.49 14.98
CA GLN A 115 9.37 2.89 15.84
C GLN A 115 9.22 4.41 15.93
N LEU A 116 10.32 5.16 16.01
CA LEU A 116 10.31 6.62 15.96
C LEU A 116 9.69 7.12 14.65
N GLN A 117 10.06 6.53 13.52
CA GLN A 117 9.51 6.92 12.22
C GLN A 117 8.03 6.58 12.06
N LEU A 118 7.56 5.47 12.65
CA LEU A 118 6.14 5.14 12.70
C LEU A 118 5.32 6.25 13.37
N THR A 119 5.85 6.86 14.44
CA THR A 119 5.23 8.02 15.11
C THR A 119 5.47 9.33 14.37
N PHE A 120 6.65 9.50 13.77
CA PHE A 120 6.99 10.73 13.07
C PHE A 120 6.11 10.97 11.84
N THR A 121 5.87 9.93 11.04
CA THR A 121 5.15 10.07 9.76
C THR A 121 3.77 10.71 9.90
N PRO A 122 2.86 10.23 10.76
CA PRO A 122 1.56 10.88 10.94
C PRO A 122 1.68 12.25 11.63
N THR A 123 2.65 12.47 12.51
CA THR A 123 2.80 13.79 13.17
C THR A 123 3.27 14.89 12.22
N ALA A 124 3.87 14.56 11.07
CA ALA A 124 4.20 15.52 10.02
C ALA A 124 2.97 16.29 9.50
N SER A 125 1.79 15.66 9.52
CA SER A 125 0.52 16.30 9.15
C SER A 125 0.12 17.45 10.08
N ASN A 126 0.60 17.48 11.34
CA ASN A 126 0.37 18.61 12.27
C ASN A 126 1.00 19.93 11.81
N VAL A 127 1.98 19.86 10.91
CA VAL A 127 2.63 21.03 10.31
C VAL A 127 2.38 21.11 8.81
N ALA A 128 1.30 20.44 8.35
CA ALA A 128 0.87 20.31 6.96
C ALA A 128 1.91 19.69 6.02
N TYR A 129 2.94 18.99 6.53
CA TYR A 129 3.96 18.40 5.67
C TYR A 129 3.64 16.96 5.30
N THR A 130 2.60 16.81 4.48
CA THR A 130 1.92 15.54 4.20
C THR A 130 2.75 14.58 3.35
N TYR A 131 3.63 15.10 2.49
CA TYR A 131 4.53 14.31 1.63
C TYR A 131 5.90 14.13 2.29
N TRP A 132 5.89 13.45 3.43
CA TRP A 132 7.12 13.15 4.16
C TRP A 132 7.72 11.81 3.72
N SER A 133 9.04 11.81 3.51
CA SER A 133 9.84 10.66 3.06
C SER A 133 10.84 10.24 4.14
N HIS A 134 11.21 8.97 4.08
CA HIS A 134 12.24 8.37 4.92
C HIS A 134 13.17 7.55 4.03
N ASP A 135 14.41 7.35 4.47
CA ASP A 135 15.27 6.32 3.91
C ASP A 135 14.75 4.95 4.37
N ILE A 136 13.90 4.31 3.57
CA ILE A 136 13.33 3.00 3.92
C ILE A 136 14.46 1.97 3.98
N GLY A 137 14.61 1.35 5.15
CA GLY A 137 15.72 0.47 5.49
C GLY A 137 16.91 1.15 6.18
N GLY A 138 16.83 2.46 6.42
CA GLY A 138 17.87 3.27 7.04
C GLY A 138 19.05 3.60 6.14
N HIS A 139 19.85 4.57 6.58
CA HIS A 139 20.90 5.20 5.78
C HIS A 139 22.29 4.62 6.04
N VAL A 140 22.69 4.58 7.32
CA VAL A 140 24.12 4.56 7.71
C VAL A 140 24.75 3.16 7.63
N THR A 141 24.08 2.15 8.15
CA THR A 141 24.57 0.76 8.19
C THR A 141 23.62 -0.19 7.45
N PRO A 142 24.04 -1.43 7.14
CA PRO A 142 23.11 -2.43 6.63
C PRO A 142 22.08 -2.85 7.68
N PRO A 143 20.76 -2.78 7.40
CA PRO A 143 19.76 -3.44 8.25
C PRO A 143 19.86 -4.95 8.08
N ASP A 144 19.44 -5.71 9.11
CA ASP A 144 19.15 -7.12 8.91
C ASP A 144 17.91 -7.31 8.01
N ALA A 145 17.71 -8.54 7.53
CA ALA A 145 16.63 -8.87 6.60
C ALA A 145 15.23 -8.66 7.18
N GLU A 146 15.05 -8.89 8.48
CA GLU A 146 13.76 -8.75 9.14
C GLU A 146 13.39 -7.28 9.29
N LEU A 147 14.32 -6.48 9.84
CA LEU A 147 14.16 -5.05 10.02
C LEU A 147 13.89 -4.35 8.69
N TYR A 148 14.64 -4.68 7.63
CA TYR A 148 14.39 -4.13 6.30
C TYR A 148 13.00 -4.49 5.78
N THR A 149 12.56 -5.74 6.00
CA THR A 149 11.24 -6.20 5.59
C THR A 149 10.14 -5.44 6.30
N ARG A 150 10.20 -5.28 7.64
CA ARG A 150 9.22 -4.47 8.39
C ARG A 150 9.21 -3.01 7.94
N TRP A 151 10.37 -2.44 7.61
CA TRP A 151 10.48 -1.08 7.09
C TRP A 151 9.80 -0.93 5.72
N VAL A 152 9.99 -1.90 4.81
CA VAL A 152 9.33 -1.91 3.50
C VAL A 152 7.82 -2.10 3.62
N GLN A 153 7.36 -2.93 4.57
CA GLN A 153 5.94 -3.11 4.84
C GLN A 153 5.27 -1.79 5.21
N TRP A 154 5.83 -1.07 6.18
CA TRP A 154 5.38 0.27 6.54
C TRP A 154 5.51 1.24 5.37
N GLY A 155 6.64 1.23 4.68
CA GLY A 155 6.93 2.14 3.57
C GLY A 155 5.90 2.09 2.45
N ALA A 156 5.33 0.91 2.16
CA ALA A 156 4.27 0.77 1.15
C ALA A 156 3.03 1.63 1.46
N PHE A 157 2.81 1.95 2.75
CA PHE A 157 1.74 2.80 3.27
C PHE A 157 2.23 4.18 3.75
N SER A 158 3.48 4.56 3.46
CA SER A 158 3.99 5.91 3.72
C SER A 158 3.66 6.86 2.55
N PRO A 159 3.68 8.19 2.74
CA PRO A 159 3.42 9.14 1.65
C PRO A 159 4.36 8.93 0.46
N ILE A 160 5.65 8.75 0.74
CA ILE A 160 6.70 8.52 -0.26
C ILE A 160 7.39 7.17 0.00
N PHE A 161 7.43 6.32 -1.03
CA PHE A 161 8.10 5.03 -0.98
C PHE A 161 9.50 5.12 -1.63
N ARG A 162 10.51 5.45 -0.83
CA ARG A 162 11.90 5.62 -1.28
C ARG A 162 12.84 4.75 -0.44
N THR A 163 13.42 3.73 -1.04
CA THR A 163 14.56 3.01 -0.45
C THR A 163 15.84 3.76 -0.80
N HIS A 164 16.70 3.96 0.20
CA HIS A 164 17.95 4.70 0.03
C HIS A 164 18.93 4.30 1.13
N CYS A 165 20.23 4.48 0.87
CA CYS A 165 21.28 4.29 1.84
C CYS A 165 22.58 4.97 1.39
N THR A 166 23.54 5.04 2.33
CA THR A 166 24.92 5.42 1.99
C THR A 166 25.54 4.45 0.99
N LYS A 167 26.49 4.93 0.19
CA LYS A 167 27.21 4.13 -0.81
C LYS A 167 28.14 3.13 -0.12
N ASN A 168 27.62 1.94 0.16
CA ASN A 168 28.37 0.84 0.75
C ASN A 168 27.93 -0.49 0.10
N ALA A 169 28.89 -1.30 -0.34
CA ALA A 169 28.62 -2.59 -1.01
C ALA A 169 27.85 -3.58 -0.12
N ASN A 170 27.98 -3.47 1.20
CA ASN A 170 27.27 -4.30 2.16
C ASN A 170 25.86 -3.76 2.49
N ASN A 171 25.52 -2.56 2.01
CA ASN A 171 24.27 -1.88 2.29
C ASN A 171 23.37 -1.88 1.03
N ASP A 172 23.00 -3.06 0.55
CA ASP A 172 22.20 -3.20 -0.66
C ASP A 172 20.70 -2.98 -0.37
N ARG A 173 19.96 -2.40 -1.32
CA ARG A 173 18.50 -2.20 -1.25
C ARG A 173 17.74 -2.99 -2.31
N ARG A 174 18.46 -3.69 -3.19
CA ARG A 174 17.88 -4.54 -4.24
C ARG A 174 17.25 -5.76 -3.58
N ILE A 175 15.93 -5.79 -3.52
CA ILE A 175 15.19 -6.80 -2.74
C ILE A 175 15.53 -8.25 -3.09
N TYR A 176 15.94 -8.52 -4.33
CA TYR A 176 16.29 -9.87 -4.80
C TYR A 176 17.61 -10.43 -4.23
N THR A 177 18.38 -9.63 -3.48
CA THR A 177 19.58 -10.11 -2.78
C THR A 177 19.27 -10.69 -1.39
N TYR A 178 18.02 -10.57 -0.92
CA TYR A 178 17.59 -11.07 0.38
C TYR A 178 17.16 -12.55 0.29
N PRO A 179 17.26 -13.33 1.39
CA PRO A 179 16.79 -14.72 1.41
C PRO A 179 15.32 -14.83 1.01
N TRP A 180 14.94 -15.96 0.39
CA TRP A 180 13.59 -16.18 -0.15
C TRP A 180 12.46 -15.90 0.85
N SER A 181 12.66 -16.26 2.12
CA SER A 181 11.71 -16.02 3.21
C SER A 181 11.36 -14.54 3.42
N TYR A 182 12.26 -13.63 3.05
CA TYR A 182 12.07 -12.17 3.13
C TYR A 182 11.76 -11.57 1.76
N PHE A 183 12.45 -12.04 0.70
CA PHE A 183 12.26 -11.53 -0.66
C PHE A 183 10.80 -11.61 -1.13
N SER A 184 10.10 -12.70 -0.85
CA SER A 184 8.68 -12.86 -1.24
C SER A 184 7.81 -11.78 -0.60
N THR A 185 8.02 -11.46 0.68
CA THR A 185 7.34 -10.38 1.40
C THR A 185 7.74 -9.02 0.84
N LEU A 186 9.04 -8.76 0.65
CA LEU A 186 9.54 -7.52 0.06
C LEU A 186 8.91 -7.27 -1.33
N GLN A 187 8.89 -8.28 -2.19
CA GLN A 187 8.28 -8.22 -3.51
C GLN A 187 6.76 -7.95 -3.41
N HIS A 188 6.07 -8.63 -2.50
CA HIS A 188 4.64 -8.44 -2.28
C HIS A 188 4.31 -6.98 -1.95
N PHE A 189 5.03 -6.36 -1.02
CA PHE A 189 4.76 -4.98 -0.61
C PHE A 189 5.16 -3.93 -1.66
N HIS A 190 6.19 -4.20 -2.48
CA HIS A 190 6.49 -3.37 -3.65
C HIS A 190 5.35 -3.40 -4.68
N LYS A 191 4.84 -4.61 -4.98
CA LYS A 191 3.69 -4.79 -5.88
C LYS A 191 2.43 -4.16 -5.29
N LEU A 192 2.20 -4.30 -3.98
CA LEU A 192 1.07 -3.68 -3.29
C LEU A 192 1.10 -2.16 -3.39
N ARG A 193 2.27 -1.54 -3.16
CA ARG A 193 2.46 -0.09 -3.35
C ARG A 193 2.08 0.36 -4.76
N GLN A 194 2.51 -0.38 -5.77
CA GLN A 194 2.14 -0.11 -7.17
C GLN A 194 0.64 -0.26 -7.40
N SER A 195 0.05 -1.36 -6.90
CA SER A 195 -1.39 -1.58 -7.01
C SER A 195 -2.21 -0.51 -6.28
N LEU A 196 -1.71 0.10 -5.21
CA LEU A 196 -2.40 1.17 -4.47
C LEU A 196 -2.31 2.55 -5.16
N LEU A 197 -1.59 2.69 -6.27
CA LEU A 197 -1.37 3.99 -6.92
C LEU A 197 -2.67 4.80 -7.18
N PRO A 198 -3.78 4.21 -7.69
CA PRO A 198 -5.02 4.97 -7.93
C PRO A 198 -5.63 5.50 -6.62
N TYR A 199 -5.58 4.72 -5.55
CA TYR A 199 -6.01 5.17 -4.22
C TYR A 199 -5.10 6.29 -3.71
N ILE A 200 -3.78 6.08 -3.71
CA ILE A 200 -2.81 7.07 -3.25
C ILE A 200 -2.95 8.40 -3.99
N TYR A 201 -3.12 8.34 -5.31
CA TYR A 201 -3.27 9.53 -6.15
C TYR A 201 -4.60 10.25 -5.91
N THR A 202 -5.67 9.48 -5.66
CA THR A 202 -6.95 10.05 -5.20
C THR A 202 -6.80 10.75 -3.85
N GLN A 203 -6.08 10.16 -2.90
CA GLN A 203 -5.81 10.78 -1.60
C GLN A 203 -4.90 12.02 -1.72
N ALA A 204 -3.97 12.04 -2.67
CA ALA A 204 -3.15 13.21 -2.97
C ALA A 204 -4.00 14.37 -3.50
N ARG A 205 -4.99 14.08 -4.35
CA ARG A 205 -5.97 15.08 -4.80
C ARG A 205 -6.81 15.62 -3.64
N LEU A 206 -7.35 14.74 -2.80
CA LEU A 206 -8.12 15.16 -1.62
C LEU A 206 -7.26 16.00 -0.67
N THR A 207 -5.98 15.66 -0.52
CA THR A 207 -5.01 16.45 0.25
C THR A 207 -4.86 17.85 -0.33
N PHE A 208 -4.78 17.98 -1.65
CA PHE A 208 -4.73 19.29 -2.32
C PHE A 208 -6.03 20.09 -2.09
N ASP A 209 -7.20 19.49 -2.31
CA ASP A 209 -8.49 20.20 -2.23
C ASP A 209 -8.85 20.62 -0.79
N THR A 210 -8.46 19.84 0.22
CA THR A 210 -8.88 20.01 1.62
C THR A 210 -7.77 20.48 2.57
N SER A 211 -6.51 20.40 2.14
CA SER A 211 -5.32 20.58 2.98
C SER A 211 -5.15 19.55 4.12
N VAL A 212 -5.96 18.49 4.16
CA VAL A 212 -5.85 17.40 5.13
C VAL A 212 -5.00 16.28 4.52
N GLY A 213 -3.91 15.90 5.18
CA GLY A 213 -2.96 14.90 4.65
C GLY A 213 -3.54 13.51 4.43
N SER A 214 -2.93 12.76 3.51
CA SER A 214 -3.25 11.35 3.27
C SER A 214 -2.71 10.39 4.33
N VAL A 215 -1.84 10.85 5.23
CA VAL A 215 -1.40 10.08 6.41
C VAL A 215 -1.69 10.90 7.65
N LEU A 216 -2.64 10.46 8.47
CA LEU A 216 -3.12 11.22 9.61
C LEU A 216 -3.01 10.44 10.92
N PRO A 217 -2.64 11.11 12.01
CA PRO A 217 -2.71 10.49 13.32
C PRO A 217 -4.18 10.20 13.69
N LEU A 218 -4.43 9.14 14.45
CA LEU A 218 -5.79 8.72 14.79
C LEU A 218 -6.58 9.80 15.55
N TYR A 219 -5.90 10.63 16.35
CA TYR A 219 -6.54 11.69 17.13
C TYR A 219 -7.17 12.81 16.29
N TYR A 220 -6.90 12.90 14.99
CA TYR A 220 -7.63 13.85 14.12
C TYR A 220 -9.11 13.47 13.99
N ASN A 221 -9.38 12.17 13.87
CA ASN A 221 -10.74 11.65 13.72
C ASN A 221 -11.35 11.24 15.07
N HIS A 222 -10.51 11.00 16.08
CA HIS A 222 -10.93 10.52 17.41
C HIS A 222 -10.35 11.37 18.54
N PRO A 223 -10.57 12.71 18.55
CA PRO A 223 -9.91 13.60 19.51
C PRO A 223 -10.31 13.37 20.97
N HIS A 224 -11.43 12.67 21.20
CA HIS A 224 -11.98 12.36 22.53
C HIS A 224 -11.62 10.95 23.03
N HIS A 225 -10.88 10.16 22.24
CA HIS A 225 -10.37 8.85 22.65
C HIS A 225 -8.92 8.98 23.07
N GLN A 226 -8.61 8.63 24.33
CA GLN A 226 -7.24 8.70 24.84
C GLN A 226 -6.32 7.70 24.11
N GLU A 227 -6.88 6.57 23.70
CA GLU A 227 -6.21 5.52 22.93
C GLU A 227 -5.63 6.08 21.62
N ALA A 228 -6.33 7.01 20.96
CA ALA A 228 -5.86 7.64 19.73
C ALA A 228 -4.56 8.46 19.90
N TYR A 229 -4.23 8.87 21.14
CA TYR A 229 -2.97 9.54 21.48
C TYR A 229 -1.92 8.57 22.02
N THR A 230 -2.36 7.52 22.72
CA THR A 230 -1.47 6.47 23.27
C THR A 230 -0.90 5.59 22.17
N PHE A 231 -1.74 5.13 21.23
CA PHE A 231 -1.34 4.33 20.07
C PHE A 231 -0.85 5.23 18.93
N ASN A 232 0.30 5.84 19.14
CA ASN A 232 0.88 6.84 18.23
C ASN A 232 1.76 6.25 17.11
N ARG A 233 1.73 4.94 16.89
CA ARG A 233 2.51 4.23 15.85
C ARG A 233 1.63 3.66 14.74
N GLU A 234 0.36 4.00 14.77
CA GLU A 234 -0.63 3.67 13.77
C GLU A 234 -1.33 4.95 13.30
N TYR A 235 -1.88 4.89 12.10
CA TYR A 235 -2.37 6.07 11.42
C TYR A 235 -3.44 5.73 10.39
N TYR A 236 -4.25 6.73 10.07
CA TYR A 236 -5.10 6.71 8.89
C TYR A 236 -4.23 6.82 7.64
N PHE A 237 -4.41 5.90 6.70
CA PHE A 237 -3.86 5.97 5.35
C PHE A 237 -4.99 6.24 4.37
N GLY A 238 -5.16 7.52 4.04
CA GLY A 238 -6.32 8.09 3.39
C GLY A 238 -7.58 7.95 4.24
N GLU A 239 -8.74 8.05 3.61
CA GLU A 239 -10.04 8.00 4.29
C GLU A 239 -10.48 6.58 4.67
N SER A 240 -9.92 5.54 4.04
CA SER A 240 -10.47 4.17 4.11
C SER A 240 -9.68 3.21 4.99
N MET A 241 -8.40 3.47 5.28
CA MET A 241 -7.53 2.49 5.94
C MET A 241 -6.92 3.01 7.24
N VAL A 242 -6.74 2.11 8.21
CA VAL A 242 -5.86 2.31 9.37
C VAL A 242 -4.73 1.29 9.28
N ILE A 243 -3.49 1.77 9.37
CA ILE A 243 -2.29 0.95 9.26
C ILE A 243 -1.57 0.97 10.61
N ALA A 244 -1.30 -0.21 11.17
CA ALA A 244 -0.55 -0.37 12.41
C ALA A 244 0.69 -1.25 12.17
N PRO A 245 1.80 -0.66 11.71
CA PRO A 245 3.00 -1.42 11.35
C PRO A 245 3.65 -2.13 12.53
N VAL A 246 4.09 -3.37 12.30
CA VAL A 246 4.79 -4.17 13.30
C VAL A 246 6.21 -3.62 13.48
N GLY A 247 6.43 -2.91 14.59
CA GLY A 247 7.70 -2.26 14.92
C GLY A 247 8.56 -3.06 15.91
N SER A 248 8.33 -4.35 16.09
CA SER A 248 9.08 -5.24 16.99
C SER A 248 9.71 -6.42 16.24
N PRO A 249 10.88 -6.91 16.70
CA PRO A 249 11.47 -8.12 16.14
C PRO A 249 10.67 -9.37 16.51
N ILE A 250 10.80 -10.39 15.67
CA ILE A 250 10.40 -11.76 15.96
C ILE A 250 11.12 -12.21 17.23
N LYS A 251 10.35 -12.73 18.19
CA LYS A 251 10.89 -13.22 19.46
C LYS A 251 11.13 -14.72 19.41
N ASN A 252 12.32 -15.13 19.87
CA ASN A 252 12.72 -16.53 20.01
C ASN A 252 12.61 -17.31 18.68
N ASP A 253 12.61 -18.64 18.78
CA ASP A 253 12.42 -19.52 17.64
C ASP A 253 10.97 -19.55 17.12
N SER A 254 10.06 -18.69 17.59
CA SER A 254 8.63 -18.74 17.23
C SER A 254 8.35 -18.34 15.78
N GLY A 255 9.20 -17.50 15.18
CA GLY A 255 8.92 -16.90 13.88
C GLY A 255 7.83 -15.82 13.89
N MET A 256 7.43 -15.34 15.08
CA MET A 256 6.38 -14.35 15.29
C MET A 256 6.87 -13.13 16.06
N ALA A 257 6.40 -11.94 15.66
CA ALA A 257 6.56 -10.69 16.38
C ALA A 257 5.28 -10.35 17.14
N GLU A 258 5.40 -9.91 18.40
CA GLU A 258 4.27 -9.44 19.20
C GLU A 258 4.07 -7.93 19.00
N TRP A 259 2.84 -7.52 18.73
CA TRP A 259 2.50 -6.12 18.54
C TRP A 259 1.08 -5.81 18.99
N SER A 260 0.90 -4.59 19.52
CA SER A 260 -0.37 -4.09 20.04
C SER A 260 -0.80 -2.89 19.22
N PHE A 261 -2.10 -2.81 18.94
CA PHE A 261 -2.69 -1.73 18.14
C PHE A 261 -4.12 -1.46 18.60
N TRP A 262 -4.67 -0.29 18.29
CA TRP A 262 -6.02 0.09 18.65
C TRP A 262 -6.89 0.20 17.39
N VAL A 263 -8.02 -0.51 17.42
CA VAL A 263 -9.03 -0.40 16.38
C VAL A 263 -9.96 0.74 16.76
N PRO A 264 -10.07 1.81 15.94
CA PRO A 264 -10.96 2.93 16.25
C PRO A 264 -12.45 2.56 16.09
N PRO A 265 -13.38 3.38 16.60
CA PRO A 265 -14.82 3.17 16.43
C PRO A 265 -15.23 2.87 14.98
N GLY A 266 -16.03 1.82 14.81
CA GLY A 266 -16.52 1.34 13.52
C GLY A 266 -16.20 -0.13 13.25
N GLU A 267 -16.57 -0.59 12.06
CA GLU A 267 -16.26 -1.93 11.59
C GLU A 267 -15.05 -1.90 10.66
N TRP A 268 -14.13 -2.83 10.89
CA TRP A 268 -12.84 -2.88 10.23
C TRP A 268 -12.50 -4.30 9.83
N THR A 269 -11.84 -4.48 8.69
CA THR A 269 -11.34 -5.79 8.25
C THR A 269 -9.86 -5.69 7.91
N ASN A 270 -9.03 -6.55 8.51
CA ASN A 270 -7.63 -6.67 8.15
C ASN A 270 -7.49 -7.27 6.74
N LEU A 271 -6.87 -6.52 5.82
CA LEU A 271 -6.71 -6.86 4.41
C LEU A 271 -5.86 -8.12 4.15
N PHE A 272 -5.02 -8.53 5.09
CA PHE A 272 -4.11 -9.66 4.93
C PHE A 272 -4.68 -10.96 5.48
N THR A 273 -5.47 -10.88 6.56
CA THR A 273 -5.99 -12.04 7.30
C THR A 273 -7.50 -12.22 7.16
N MET A 274 -8.21 -11.21 6.63
CA MET A 274 -9.68 -11.09 6.63
C MET A 274 -10.28 -11.18 8.04
N GLU A 275 -9.52 -10.84 9.07
CA GLU A 275 -10.02 -10.70 10.43
C GLU A 275 -10.80 -9.39 10.58
N ARG A 276 -12.03 -9.49 11.09
CA ARG A 276 -12.96 -8.40 11.31
C ARG A 276 -12.92 -7.97 12.77
N PHE A 277 -13.00 -6.67 12.97
CA PHE A 277 -13.02 -6.01 14.26
C PHE A 277 -14.18 -5.03 14.34
N VAL A 278 -14.80 -4.94 15.50
CA VAL A 278 -15.74 -3.86 15.84
C VAL A 278 -15.06 -3.04 16.93
N GLY A 279 -14.61 -1.84 16.58
CA GLY A 279 -13.97 -0.93 17.53
C GLY A 279 -14.98 -0.07 18.31
N PRO A 280 -14.54 0.62 19.37
CA PRO A 280 -13.15 0.77 19.79
C PRO A 280 -12.64 -0.41 20.64
N ILE A 281 -11.52 -1.02 20.27
CA ILE A 281 -10.87 -2.10 21.04
C ILE A 281 -9.34 -2.04 20.92
N GLU A 282 -8.63 -2.40 21.98
CA GLU A 282 -7.21 -2.71 21.91
C GLU A 282 -7.02 -4.19 21.51
N VAL A 283 -6.10 -4.43 20.57
CA VAL A 283 -5.78 -5.76 20.09
C VAL A 283 -4.31 -6.05 20.33
N ASN A 284 -4.05 -7.15 21.04
CA ASN A 284 -2.72 -7.69 21.27
C ASN A 284 -2.58 -8.98 20.43
N SER A 285 -1.68 -9.00 19.45
CA SER A 285 -1.57 -10.12 18.52
C SER A 285 -0.13 -10.45 18.12
N LYS A 286 0.02 -11.57 17.43
CA LYS A 286 1.29 -12.13 16.93
C LYS A 286 1.26 -12.17 15.41
N PHE A 287 2.34 -11.68 14.81
CA PHE A 287 2.45 -11.48 13.37
C PHE A 287 3.63 -12.25 12.79
N THR A 288 3.39 -13.00 11.74
CA THR A 288 4.47 -13.51 10.90
C THR A 288 5.15 -12.37 10.14
N ILE A 289 6.29 -12.64 9.51
CA ILE A 289 7.00 -11.65 8.70
C ILE A 289 6.17 -11.09 7.55
N ASP A 290 5.23 -11.86 7.00
CA ASP A 290 4.36 -11.52 5.87
C ASP A 290 3.00 -10.91 6.29
N GLU A 291 2.74 -10.80 7.59
CA GLU A 291 1.53 -10.19 8.14
C GLU A 291 1.78 -8.74 8.62
N LEU A 292 0.78 -7.89 8.35
CA LEU A 292 0.73 -6.48 8.75
C LEU A 292 -0.73 -6.13 9.12
N PRO A 293 -1.00 -5.50 10.26
CA PRO A 293 -2.29 -4.86 10.51
C PRO A 293 -2.57 -3.72 9.52
N ALA A 294 -3.36 -4.01 8.48
CA ALA A 294 -3.89 -3.01 7.56
C ALA A 294 -5.42 -3.14 7.53
N LEU A 295 -6.07 -2.31 8.33
CA LEU A 295 -7.51 -2.35 8.57
C LEU A 295 -8.21 -1.49 7.51
N LEU A 296 -9.00 -2.12 6.65
CA LEU A 296 -9.92 -1.42 5.76
C LEU A 296 -11.25 -1.24 6.48
N LYS A 297 -11.74 0.01 6.54
CA LYS A 297 -13.06 0.32 7.09
C LYS A 297 -14.12 -0.39 6.26
N SER A 298 -15.06 -1.07 6.91
CA SER A 298 -16.25 -1.57 6.24
C SER A 298 -16.95 -0.44 5.49
N ASP A 299 -17.63 -0.76 4.39
CA ASP A 299 -18.29 0.22 3.52
C ASP A 299 -17.38 1.11 2.68
N SER A 300 -16.06 0.90 2.74
CA SER A 300 -15.11 1.51 1.82
C SER A 300 -14.95 0.68 0.56
N ILE A 301 -14.80 1.37 -0.57
CA ILE A 301 -14.38 0.79 -1.84
C ILE A 301 -13.06 1.45 -2.26
N VAL A 302 -12.03 0.65 -2.48
CA VAL A 302 -10.67 1.13 -2.75
C VAL A 302 -10.31 0.86 -4.21
N PRO A 303 -9.97 1.89 -5.02
CA PRO A 303 -9.45 1.70 -6.36
C PRO A 303 -7.97 1.30 -6.32
N MET A 304 -7.62 0.34 -7.16
CA MET A 304 -6.28 -0.21 -7.29
C MET A 304 -5.97 -0.51 -8.76
N LEU A 305 -4.69 -0.64 -9.10
CA LEU A 305 -4.30 -1.30 -10.35
C LEU A 305 -4.44 -2.83 -10.18
N PRO A 306 -4.91 -3.53 -11.22
CA PRO A 306 -4.73 -4.98 -11.31
C PRO A 306 -3.23 -5.35 -11.25
N ASN A 307 -2.89 -6.48 -10.63
CA ASN A 307 -1.49 -6.82 -10.35
C ASN A 307 -0.66 -7.13 -11.60
N HIS A 308 -1.30 -7.45 -12.72
CA HIS A 308 -0.65 -7.71 -14.01
C HIS A 308 -0.40 -6.43 -14.83
N VAL A 309 -0.94 -5.28 -14.43
CA VAL A 309 -0.72 -4.01 -15.12
C VAL A 309 0.68 -3.49 -14.77
N PRO A 310 1.58 -3.32 -15.74
CA PRO A 310 2.89 -2.73 -15.47
C PRO A 310 2.76 -1.28 -15.01
N ALA A 311 3.36 -0.95 -13.86
CA ALA A 311 3.38 0.42 -13.33
C ALA A 311 4.77 1.08 -13.37
N LEU A 312 5.84 0.29 -13.56
CA LEU A 312 7.20 0.80 -13.54
C LEU A 312 7.44 1.78 -14.70
N GLY A 313 7.80 3.02 -14.38
CA GLY A 313 7.99 4.09 -15.37
C GLY A 313 6.71 4.58 -16.05
N GLN A 314 5.55 4.04 -15.67
CA GLN A 314 4.25 4.29 -16.31
C GLN A 314 3.21 4.86 -15.34
N SER A 315 3.61 5.17 -14.11
CA SER A 315 2.72 5.69 -13.06
C SER A 315 2.08 7.05 -13.39
N HIS A 316 2.62 7.78 -14.35
CA HIS A 316 2.04 9.04 -14.85
C HIS A 316 0.93 8.81 -15.89
N LEU A 317 0.80 7.59 -16.43
CA LEU A 317 -0.21 7.26 -17.43
C LEU A 317 -1.55 6.95 -16.76
N VAL A 318 -2.63 7.39 -17.40
CA VAL A 318 -3.99 7.06 -16.97
C VAL A 318 -4.27 5.58 -17.24
N PRO A 319 -4.66 4.80 -16.22
CA PRO A 319 -4.88 3.38 -16.39
C PRO A 319 -6.15 3.08 -17.21
N HIS A 320 -6.04 2.09 -18.09
CA HIS A 320 -7.18 1.52 -18.85
C HIS A 320 -7.93 0.41 -18.09
N GLN A 321 -7.33 -0.09 -17.01
CA GLN A 321 -7.91 -1.13 -16.16
C GLN A 321 -7.89 -0.68 -14.70
N ILE A 322 -9.02 -0.77 -14.02
CA ILE A 322 -9.14 -0.45 -12.58
C ILE A 322 -9.71 -1.64 -11.83
N LYS A 323 -9.09 -1.99 -10.72
CA LYS A 323 -9.57 -2.97 -9.76
C LYS A 323 -10.19 -2.26 -8.56
N TRP A 324 -11.42 -2.60 -8.22
CA TRP A 324 -12.10 -2.11 -7.02
C TRP A 324 -12.13 -3.21 -5.97
N ILE A 325 -11.58 -2.93 -4.80
CA ILE A 325 -11.69 -3.81 -3.62
C ILE A 325 -12.81 -3.26 -2.73
N ALA A 326 -13.78 -4.10 -2.36
CA ALA A 326 -14.86 -3.73 -1.46
C ALA A 326 -15.00 -4.73 -0.30
N ILE A 327 -15.26 -4.19 0.89
CA ILE A 327 -15.63 -4.95 2.08
C ILE A 327 -17.07 -4.57 2.42
N LEU A 328 -17.95 -5.56 2.42
CA LEU A 328 -19.36 -5.35 2.73
C LEU A 328 -19.56 -5.22 4.25
N GLY A 329 -20.06 -4.07 4.69
CA GLY A 329 -20.34 -3.76 6.09
C GLY A 329 -21.80 -3.91 6.50
N SER A 330 -22.06 -3.79 7.80
CA SER A 330 -23.41 -3.86 8.35
C SER A 330 -24.33 -2.71 7.92
N SER A 331 -23.78 -1.59 7.44
CA SER A 331 -24.59 -0.47 6.95
C SER A 331 -25.33 -0.79 5.64
N LYS A 332 -25.00 -1.93 5.00
CA LYS A 332 -25.59 -2.40 3.73
C LYS A 332 -25.34 -1.46 2.55
N GLN A 333 -24.48 -0.46 2.68
CA GLN A 333 -24.14 0.45 1.60
C GLN A 333 -22.70 0.92 1.74
N GLY A 334 -22.00 1.14 0.64
CA GLY A 334 -20.62 1.61 0.69
C GLY A 334 -20.23 2.37 -0.58
N SER A 335 -19.11 3.09 -0.51
CA SER A 335 -18.62 3.84 -1.65
C SER A 335 -17.13 4.10 -1.65
N GLY A 336 -16.62 4.50 -2.80
CA GLY A 336 -15.25 4.92 -3.03
C GLY A 336 -15.15 5.85 -4.23
N MET A 337 -14.07 6.60 -4.28
CA MET A 337 -13.80 7.57 -5.35
C MET A 337 -12.48 7.23 -6.04
N LEU A 338 -12.44 7.50 -7.33
CA LEU A 338 -11.22 7.51 -8.14
C LEU A 338 -11.09 8.88 -8.81
N TYR A 339 -9.94 9.50 -8.61
CA TYR A 339 -9.51 10.70 -9.31
C TYR A 339 -8.61 10.34 -10.50
N ASP A 340 -8.84 10.97 -11.64
CA ASP A 340 -8.01 10.90 -12.82
C ASP A 340 -7.75 12.30 -13.38
N ASP A 341 -6.54 12.54 -13.88
CA ASP A 341 -6.16 13.70 -14.67
C ASP A 341 -5.11 13.28 -15.71
N HIS A 342 -4.48 14.24 -16.41
CA HIS A 342 -3.45 13.93 -17.40
C HIS A 342 -2.12 13.41 -16.81
N GLY A 343 -2.01 13.19 -15.50
CA GLY A 343 -0.77 12.75 -14.87
C GLY A 343 0.10 13.93 -14.45
N ASP A 344 1.09 14.33 -15.26
CA ASP A 344 2.11 15.30 -14.82
C ASP A 344 1.83 16.76 -15.23
N GLU A 345 0.65 17.07 -15.79
CA GLU A 345 0.33 18.46 -16.17
C GLU A 345 0.24 19.41 -14.95
N ALA A 346 0.76 20.63 -15.10
CA ALA A 346 0.79 21.64 -14.04
C ALA A 346 -0.59 22.29 -13.72
N ASN A 347 -1.57 22.17 -14.63
CA ASN A 347 -2.89 22.79 -14.59
C ASN A 347 -3.94 21.97 -13.79
N TYR A 348 -3.51 21.03 -12.95
CA TYR A 348 -4.38 20.09 -12.21
C TYR A 348 -5.41 20.77 -11.28
N TYR A 349 -5.21 22.06 -10.98
CA TYR A 349 -6.12 22.88 -10.20
C TYR A 349 -7.31 23.41 -11.02
N ASP A 350 -7.25 23.38 -12.36
CA ASP A 350 -8.32 23.87 -13.23
C ASP A 350 -9.48 22.86 -13.31
N GLN A 351 -10.73 23.32 -13.27
CA GLN A 351 -11.90 22.43 -13.18
C GLN A 351 -12.13 21.51 -14.39
N ASN A 352 -11.48 21.77 -15.52
CA ASN A 352 -11.62 21.00 -16.78
C ASN A 352 -10.40 20.14 -17.11
N THR A 353 -9.54 19.87 -16.13
CA THR A 353 -8.29 19.10 -16.31
C THR A 353 -8.26 17.80 -15.52
N PHE A 354 -9.41 17.40 -14.96
CA PHE A 354 -9.55 16.16 -14.22
C PHE A 354 -10.97 15.58 -14.31
N ALA A 355 -11.11 14.34 -13.86
CA ALA A 355 -12.39 13.68 -13.73
C ALA A 355 -12.45 12.75 -12.51
N TRP A 356 -13.68 12.49 -12.07
CA TRP A 356 -13.99 11.65 -10.92
C TRP A 356 -14.88 10.48 -11.33
N THR A 357 -14.57 9.30 -10.81
CA THR A 357 -15.40 8.10 -10.94
C THR A 357 -15.78 7.61 -9.55
N LYS A 358 -17.08 7.51 -9.27
CA LYS A 358 -17.59 6.95 -8.01
C LYS A 358 -17.92 5.47 -8.20
N ALA A 359 -17.43 4.63 -7.29
CA ALA A 359 -17.94 3.28 -7.10
C ALA A 359 -18.85 3.26 -5.86
N SER A 360 -19.93 2.48 -5.90
CA SER A 360 -20.79 2.27 -4.75
C SER A 360 -21.41 0.88 -4.75
N TYR A 361 -21.80 0.39 -3.59
CA TYR A 361 -22.65 -0.80 -3.47
C TYR A 361 -23.85 -0.55 -2.56
N SER A 362 -24.89 -1.35 -2.76
CA SER A 362 -26.01 -1.50 -1.83
C SER A 362 -26.43 -2.97 -1.72
N ILE A 363 -26.81 -3.39 -0.52
CA ILE A 363 -27.31 -4.74 -0.23
C ILE A 363 -28.83 -4.68 -0.10
N SER A 364 -29.53 -5.61 -0.73
CA SER A 364 -31.00 -5.75 -0.63
C SER A 364 -31.49 -6.00 0.79
N GLY A 365 -32.78 -5.76 1.02
CA GLY A 365 -33.41 -5.96 2.33
C GLY A 365 -33.26 -7.37 2.88
N ASP A 366 -33.36 -8.38 2.01
CA ASP A 366 -33.15 -9.80 2.31
C ASP A 366 -31.68 -10.20 2.50
N GLY A 367 -30.72 -9.28 2.30
CA GLY A 367 -29.30 -9.53 2.52
C GLY A 367 -28.62 -10.46 1.52
N LYS A 368 -29.29 -10.82 0.40
CA LYS A 368 -28.80 -11.82 -0.57
C LYS A 368 -28.37 -11.24 -1.91
N ASN A 369 -28.68 -9.97 -2.18
CA ASN A 369 -28.35 -9.33 -3.45
C ASN A 369 -27.49 -8.10 -3.19
N VAL A 370 -26.42 -7.95 -3.96
CA VAL A 370 -25.57 -6.76 -3.98
C VAL A 370 -25.69 -6.12 -5.35
N GLU A 371 -26.08 -4.85 -5.37
CA GLU A 371 -25.92 -3.99 -6.55
C GLU A 371 -24.64 -3.17 -6.36
N PHE A 372 -23.66 -3.38 -7.23
CA PHE A 372 -22.43 -2.60 -7.31
C PHE A 372 -22.46 -1.74 -8.58
N VAL A 373 -22.22 -0.45 -8.43
CA VAL A 373 -22.30 0.53 -9.52
C VAL A 373 -20.97 1.27 -9.63
N ILE A 374 -20.37 1.21 -10.81
CA ILE A 374 -19.29 2.13 -11.22
C ILE A 374 -19.97 3.24 -12.02
N SER A 375 -20.07 4.42 -11.42
CA SER A 375 -20.73 5.56 -12.05
C SER A 375 -19.94 6.06 -13.25
N LYS A 376 -20.62 6.67 -14.23
CA LYS A 376 -19.96 7.41 -15.30
C LYS A 376 -18.95 8.42 -14.74
N MET A 377 -17.88 8.63 -15.49
CA MET A 377 -16.85 9.60 -15.18
C MET A 377 -17.39 11.02 -15.32
N MET A 378 -17.22 11.81 -14.25
CA MET A 378 -17.67 13.20 -14.14
C MET A 378 -16.47 14.14 -14.27
N GLY A 379 -16.48 15.00 -15.29
CA GLY A 379 -15.36 15.85 -15.66
C GLY A 379 -14.76 15.46 -17.02
N SER A 380 -13.58 16.00 -17.30
CA SER A 380 -12.82 15.75 -18.52
C SER A 380 -11.38 16.21 -18.38
N PHE A 381 -10.49 15.60 -19.13
CA PHE A 381 -9.10 16.03 -19.27
C PHE A 381 -8.54 15.57 -20.62
N SER A 382 -7.40 16.12 -21.03
CA SER A 382 -6.66 15.73 -22.24
C SER A 382 -6.33 14.23 -22.21
N ASN A 383 -6.54 13.52 -23.32
CA ASN A 383 -6.28 12.06 -23.43
C ASN A 383 -7.08 11.17 -22.45
N MET A 384 -8.18 11.68 -21.89
CA MET A 384 -9.09 10.87 -21.07
C MET A 384 -9.56 9.62 -21.84
N PRO A 385 -9.50 8.41 -21.24
CA PRO A 385 -9.93 7.20 -21.90
C PRO A 385 -11.43 7.25 -22.21
N THR A 386 -11.84 6.79 -23.39
CA THR A 386 -13.26 6.67 -23.74
C THR A 386 -13.88 5.39 -23.17
N HIS A 387 -13.05 4.37 -22.94
CA HIS A 387 -13.45 3.06 -22.40
C HIS A 387 -12.44 2.54 -21.38
N ARG A 388 -12.92 1.76 -20.42
CA ARG A 388 -12.10 1.08 -19.39
C ARG A 388 -12.60 -0.34 -19.13
N GLN A 389 -11.68 -1.19 -18.72
CA GLN A 389 -12.00 -2.51 -18.16
C GLN A 389 -11.94 -2.42 -16.63
N TYR A 390 -12.64 -3.34 -15.97
CA TYR A 390 -12.76 -3.32 -14.52
C TYR A 390 -12.59 -4.70 -13.91
N GLU A 391 -12.02 -4.74 -12.72
CA GLU A 391 -12.14 -5.85 -11.77
C GLU A 391 -12.93 -5.38 -10.55
N VAL A 392 -13.83 -6.20 -10.05
CA VAL A 392 -14.48 -5.97 -8.75
C VAL A 392 -14.21 -7.17 -7.87
N HIS A 393 -13.57 -6.94 -6.73
CA HIS A 393 -13.29 -7.96 -5.74
C HIS A 393 -14.11 -7.64 -4.50
N LEU A 394 -15.18 -8.41 -4.30
CA LEU A 394 -15.88 -8.42 -3.02
C LEU A 394 -15.13 -9.37 -2.10
N LYS A 395 -14.53 -8.82 -1.04
CA LYS A 395 -13.69 -9.55 -0.08
C LYS A 395 -14.54 -9.99 1.12
N SER A 396 -14.15 -11.10 1.75
CA SER A 396 -14.81 -11.64 2.94
C SER A 396 -16.30 -11.96 2.68
N VAL A 397 -16.63 -12.52 1.52
CA VAL A 397 -17.97 -13.00 1.16
C VAL A 397 -17.93 -14.47 0.71
N LEU A 398 -19.06 -15.18 0.75
CA LEU A 398 -19.20 -16.50 0.13
C LEU A 398 -19.20 -16.42 -1.39
N PRO A 399 -19.11 -17.56 -2.10
CA PRO A 399 -19.31 -17.57 -3.54
C PRO A 399 -20.70 -17.02 -3.92
N ALA A 400 -20.73 -16.23 -4.98
CA ALA A 400 -21.96 -15.80 -5.62
C ALA A 400 -22.60 -16.97 -6.38
N THR A 401 -23.93 -17.03 -6.40
CA THR A 401 -24.70 -17.97 -7.23
C THR A 401 -24.83 -17.48 -8.66
N SER A 402 -25.00 -16.16 -8.84
CA SER A 402 -25.12 -15.54 -10.15
C SER A 402 -24.52 -14.12 -10.15
N VAL A 403 -23.99 -13.72 -11.30
CA VAL A 403 -23.52 -12.35 -11.54
C VAL A 403 -24.07 -11.86 -12.88
N ARG A 404 -24.57 -10.62 -12.89
CA ARG A 404 -24.94 -9.91 -14.12
C ARG A 404 -24.18 -8.61 -14.23
N VAL A 405 -23.74 -8.28 -15.45
CA VAL A 405 -23.14 -6.98 -15.79
C VAL A 405 -24.04 -6.32 -16.83
N ASN A 406 -24.56 -5.13 -16.51
CA ASN A 406 -25.54 -4.40 -17.31
C ASN A 406 -26.73 -5.28 -17.74
N GLY A 407 -27.20 -6.13 -16.83
CA GLY A 407 -28.32 -7.07 -17.03
C GLY A 407 -27.96 -8.38 -17.74
N GLN A 408 -26.78 -8.47 -18.36
CA GLN A 408 -26.31 -9.70 -19.03
C GLN A 408 -25.69 -10.66 -18.03
N VAL A 409 -26.09 -11.94 -18.09
CA VAL A 409 -25.51 -13.01 -17.26
C VAL A 409 -24.05 -13.21 -17.63
N VAL A 410 -23.21 -13.31 -16.61
CA VAL A 410 -21.78 -13.54 -16.72
C VAL A 410 -21.46 -15.00 -16.38
N SER A 411 -20.54 -15.61 -17.12
CA SER A 411 -20.15 -17.01 -16.88
C SER A 411 -19.27 -17.15 -15.63
N ALA A 412 -19.55 -18.19 -14.84
CA ALA A 412 -18.69 -18.62 -13.75
C ALA A 412 -17.47 -19.38 -14.30
N GLU A 413 -16.29 -19.08 -13.79
CA GLU A 413 -15.02 -19.71 -14.15
C GLU A 413 -14.28 -20.20 -12.89
N LEU A 414 -13.40 -21.18 -13.08
CA LEU A 414 -12.45 -21.54 -12.02
C LEU A 414 -11.48 -20.38 -11.79
N TYR A 415 -11.28 -20.02 -10.53
CA TYR A 415 -10.34 -18.97 -10.20
C TYR A 415 -8.91 -19.38 -10.58
N ASN A 416 -8.24 -18.52 -11.33
CA ASN A 416 -6.86 -18.66 -11.71
C ASN A 416 -6.23 -17.26 -11.74
N ASP A 417 -5.28 -17.03 -10.83
CA ASP A 417 -4.55 -15.78 -10.66
C ASP A 417 -3.44 -15.61 -11.70
N LEU A 418 -3.01 -16.69 -12.35
CA LEU A 418 -2.05 -16.69 -13.45
C LEU A 418 -2.67 -16.35 -14.81
N VAL A 419 -4.01 -16.42 -14.93
CA VAL A 419 -4.72 -16.11 -16.17
C VAL A 419 -5.16 -14.63 -16.13
N PRO A 420 -4.53 -13.76 -16.94
CA PRO A 420 -4.94 -12.36 -17.05
C PRO A 420 -6.40 -12.25 -17.48
N ILE A 421 -7.01 -11.09 -17.25
CA ILE A 421 -8.25 -10.76 -17.94
C ILE A 421 -8.02 -10.93 -19.46
N THR A 422 -8.81 -11.78 -20.11
CA THR A 422 -8.89 -11.77 -21.57
C THR A 422 -9.80 -10.61 -21.97
N ASN A 423 -9.37 -9.79 -22.94
CA ASN A 423 -10.04 -8.53 -23.33
C ASN A 423 -11.40 -8.73 -24.03
N ASP A 424 -11.95 -9.94 -24.05
CA ASP A 424 -13.06 -10.35 -24.92
C ASP A 424 -14.31 -10.85 -24.19
N LYS A 425 -14.24 -11.13 -22.88
CA LYS A 425 -15.40 -11.61 -22.13
C LYS A 425 -15.48 -11.08 -20.71
N ASN A 426 -16.70 -10.99 -20.21
CA ASN A 426 -16.96 -10.83 -18.79
C ASN A 426 -17.01 -12.22 -18.15
N SER A 427 -16.39 -12.39 -16.99
CA SER A 427 -16.48 -13.61 -16.19
C SER A 427 -16.49 -13.29 -14.70
N PHE A 428 -16.90 -14.25 -13.88
CA PHE A 428 -16.68 -14.18 -12.45
C PHE A 428 -16.14 -15.51 -11.92
N ALA A 429 -15.37 -15.45 -10.86
CA ALA A 429 -14.79 -16.61 -10.19
C ALA A 429 -14.81 -16.39 -8.67
N TYR A 430 -14.60 -17.46 -7.92
CA TYR A 430 -14.43 -17.39 -6.48
C TYR A 430 -13.01 -17.82 -6.09
N ASP A 431 -12.29 -16.91 -5.42
CA ASP A 431 -11.00 -17.22 -4.81
C ASP A 431 -11.21 -17.63 -3.35
N GLY A 432 -11.21 -18.94 -3.10
CA GLY A 432 -11.34 -19.50 -1.76
C GLY A 432 -10.14 -19.22 -0.86
N SER A 433 -8.97 -18.90 -1.41
CA SER A 433 -7.77 -18.57 -0.62
C SER A 433 -7.83 -17.17 -0.03
N THR A 434 -8.60 -16.26 -0.65
CA THR A 434 -8.81 -14.89 -0.14
C THR A 434 -10.27 -14.59 0.21
N LEU A 435 -11.16 -15.60 0.15
CA LEU A 435 -12.61 -15.48 0.36
C LEU A 435 -13.21 -14.34 -0.46
N SER A 436 -12.99 -14.37 -1.77
CA SER A 436 -13.36 -13.27 -2.67
C SER A 436 -14.19 -13.72 -3.85
N VAL A 437 -15.29 -13.02 -4.10
CA VAL A 437 -15.92 -13.03 -5.43
C VAL A 437 -15.14 -12.05 -6.30
N VAL A 438 -14.55 -12.56 -7.39
CA VAL A 438 -13.74 -11.80 -8.34
C VAL A 438 -14.52 -11.71 -9.65
N ILE A 439 -14.94 -10.50 -10.00
CA ILE A 439 -15.70 -10.21 -11.22
C ILE A 439 -14.77 -9.49 -12.19
N LYS A 440 -14.50 -10.13 -13.33
CA LYS A 440 -13.66 -9.61 -14.40
C LYS A 440 -14.57 -9.05 -15.50
N ILE A 441 -14.55 -7.73 -15.69
CA ILE A 441 -15.25 -7.05 -16.79
C ILE A 441 -14.22 -6.82 -17.90
N GLY A 442 -13.94 -7.88 -18.65
CA GLY A 442 -12.95 -7.88 -19.73
C GLY A 442 -13.42 -7.15 -20.98
N VAL A 443 -14.74 -7.02 -21.20
CA VAL A 443 -15.26 -6.17 -22.27
C VAL A 443 -15.18 -4.71 -21.81
N ALA A 444 -14.40 -3.89 -22.51
CA ALA A 444 -14.22 -2.49 -22.16
C ALA A 444 -15.56 -1.72 -22.16
N GLN A 445 -15.86 -1.03 -21.07
CA GLN A 445 -17.09 -0.26 -20.86
C GLN A 445 -16.83 1.22 -21.14
N SER A 446 -17.80 1.90 -21.74
CA SER A 446 -17.73 3.35 -21.94
C SER A 446 -17.65 4.07 -20.59
N VAL A 447 -16.70 4.99 -20.43
CA VAL A 447 -16.59 5.80 -19.20
C VAL A 447 -17.72 6.84 -19.07
N ARG A 448 -18.57 6.99 -20.10
CA ARG A 448 -19.70 7.95 -20.12
C ARG A 448 -21.01 7.34 -19.64
N SER A 449 -21.04 6.05 -19.33
CA SER A 449 -22.21 5.32 -18.84
C SER A 449 -21.90 4.62 -17.52
N ASP A 450 -22.91 4.39 -16.71
CA ASP A 450 -22.76 3.59 -15.50
C ASP A 450 -22.56 2.11 -15.86
N VAL A 451 -21.71 1.42 -15.11
CA VAL A 451 -21.58 -0.03 -15.15
C VAL A 451 -22.28 -0.59 -13.92
N LYS A 452 -23.35 -1.36 -14.13
CA LYS A 452 -24.16 -1.97 -13.07
C LYS A 452 -23.86 -3.45 -12.95
N ILE A 453 -23.51 -3.90 -11.76
CA ILE A 453 -23.13 -5.27 -11.47
C ILE A 453 -24.07 -5.79 -10.39
N GLN A 454 -24.84 -6.83 -10.71
CA GLN A 454 -25.79 -7.44 -9.80
C GLN A 454 -25.25 -8.80 -9.40
N ILE A 455 -25.13 -9.03 -8.10
CA ILE A 455 -24.46 -10.20 -7.52
C ILE A 455 -25.43 -10.84 -6.55
N GLU A 456 -25.72 -12.11 -6.77
CA GLU A 456 -26.66 -12.89 -5.98
C GLU A 456 -25.91 -13.93 -5.14
N PHE A 457 -26.34 -14.12 -3.90
CA PHE A 457 -25.80 -15.11 -2.97
C PHE A 457 -26.90 -16.07 -2.53
N ALA A 458 -26.55 -17.34 -2.32
CA ALA A 458 -27.47 -18.34 -1.79
C ALA A 458 -27.96 -17.99 -0.36
N ASN A 459 -27.05 -17.43 0.44
CA ASN A 459 -27.23 -17.13 1.85
C ASN A 459 -27.11 -15.63 2.10
N GLU A 460 -27.67 -15.17 3.22
CA GLU A 460 -27.49 -13.78 3.66
C GLU A 460 -26.02 -13.47 3.93
N ILE A 461 -25.54 -12.34 3.43
CA ILE A 461 -24.14 -11.90 3.55
C ILE A 461 -23.73 -11.72 5.01
N SER A 462 -24.66 -11.33 5.89
CA SER A 462 -24.42 -11.08 7.31
C SER A 462 -24.25 -12.34 8.17
N GLN A 463 -24.66 -13.52 7.70
CA GLN A 463 -24.80 -14.70 8.58
C GLN A 463 -23.51 -15.48 8.85
N ILE A 464 -22.36 -15.01 8.39
CA ILE A 464 -21.17 -15.88 8.27
C ILE A 464 -20.06 -15.42 9.20
N SER A 465 -20.36 -15.49 10.49
CA SER A 465 -19.39 -15.34 11.59
C SER A 465 -18.23 -16.35 11.51
N THR A 466 -18.42 -17.46 10.78
CA THR A 466 -17.43 -18.54 10.58
C THR A 466 -16.29 -18.19 9.63
N MET A 467 -16.31 -17.03 8.96
CA MET A 467 -15.23 -16.58 8.07
C MET A 467 -14.12 -15.80 8.77
N ASN A 468 -14.32 -15.41 10.03
CA ASN A 468 -13.46 -14.43 10.65
C ASN A 468 -12.01 -14.92 10.81
N GLY A 469 -11.07 -14.23 10.19
CA GLY A 469 -9.64 -14.59 10.23
C GLY A 469 -9.27 -15.87 9.48
N PHE A 470 -10.20 -16.47 8.71
CA PHE A 470 -9.97 -17.70 7.94
C PHE A 470 -8.73 -17.59 7.03
N VAL A 471 -8.59 -16.47 6.31
CA VAL A 471 -7.48 -16.28 5.35
C VAL A 471 -6.14 -16.27 6.08
N GLY A 472 -6.08 -15.64 7.26
CA GLY A 472 -4.89 -15.68 8.13
C GLY A 472 -4.57 -17.11 8.58
N LYS A 473 -5.57 -17.82 9.13
CA LYS A 473 -5.41 -19.23 9.54
C LYS A 473 -4.94 -20.11 8.38
N LEU A 474 -5.59 -20.04 7.22
CA LEU A 474 -5.25 -20.82 6.02
C LEU A 474 -3.79 -20.59 5.60
N LYS A 475 -3.33 -19.34 5.55
CA LYS A 475 -1.93 -19.01 5.25
C LYS A 475 -0.96 -19.65 6.25
N ARG A 476 -1.29 -19.63 7.53
CA ARG A 476 -0.47 -20.26 8.59
C ARG A 476 -0.44 -21.79 8.45
N PHE A 477 -1.55 -22.43 8.07
CA PHE A 477 -1.57 -23.87 7.75
C PHE A 477 -0.72 -24.20 6.51
N ILE A 478 -0.82 -23.42 5.43
CA ILE A 478 0.02 -23.58 4.23
C ILE A 478 1.50 -23.42 4.59
N LYS A 479 1.83 -22.44 5.43
CA LYS A 479 3.21 -22.22 5.89
C LYS A 479 3.72 -23.39 6.74
N ALA A 480 2.92 -23.88 7.67
CA ALA A 480 3.28 -25.05 8.48
C ALA A 480 3.51 -26.29 7.62
N LYS A 481 2.66 -26.53 6.60
CA LYS A 481 2.87 -27.59 5.60
C LYS A 481 4.21 -27.43 4.87
N ASN A 482 4.47 -26.25 4.30
CA ASN A 482 5.71 -26.01 3.55
C ASN A 482 6.97 -26.22 4.41
N MET A 483 6.92 -25.81 5.68
CA MET A 483 8.02 -26.04 6.63
C MET A 483 8.31 -27.53 6.88
N LEU A 484 7.28 -28.39 6.83
CA LEU A 484 7.45 -29.84 6.93
C LEU A 484 7.95 -30.44 5.61
N ASP A 485 7.45 -29.99 4.45
CA ASP A 485 7.95 -30.43 3.14
C ASP A 485 9.44 -30.13 2.96
N ASP A 486 9.90 -28.98 3.47
CA ASP A 486 11.30 -28.57 3.45
C ASP A 486 12.23 -29.49 4.28
N GLN A 487 11.69 -30.41 5.08
CA GLN A 487 12.48 -31.43 5.80
C GLN A 487 12.87 -32.63 4.93
N TRP A 488 12.43 -32.69 3.66
CA TRP A 488 12.74 -33.80 2.76
C TRP A 488 14.24 -34.04 2.66
N GLY A 489 14.67 -35.29 2.84
CA GLY A 489 16.06 -35.70 2.67
C GLY A 489 16.95 -35.45 3.90
N THR A 490 16.36 -35.00 5.01
CA THR A 490 17.03 -34.96 6.32
C THR A 490 16.90 -36.30 7.06
N ARG A 491 17.72 -36.51 8.10
CA ARG A 491 17.67 -37.71 8.97
C ARG A 491 16.31 -37.90 9.68
N THR A 492 15.50 -36.86 9.70
CA THR A 492 14.17 -36.78 10.30
C THR A 492 13.16 -36.44 9.20
N SER A 493 12.93 -37.40 8.30
CA SER A 493 11.97 -37.22 7.19
C SER A 493 10.55 -37.35 7.73
N VAL A 494 9.71 -36.36 7.42
CA VAL A 494 8.26 -36.36 7.65
C VAL A 494 7.58 -36.39 6.28
N PHE A 495 6.66 -37.32 6.08
CA PHE A 495 5.92 -37.51 4.84
C PHE A 495 4.52 -36.95 4.96
N GLN A 496 3.86 -36.68 3.82
CA GLN A 496 2.49 -36.15 3.80
C GLN A 496 1.48 -37.04 4.53
N ASP A 497 1.74 -38.35 4.58
CA ASP A 497 0.94 -39.33 5.32
C ASP A 497 1.03 -39.16 6.85
N ASP A 498 2.05 -38.44 7.36
CA ASP A 498 2.22 -38.14 8.78
C ASP A 498 1.36 -36.94 9.22
N TYR A 499 0.83 -36.15 8.29
CA TYR A 499 0.03 -34.95 8.57
C TYR A 499 -1.19 -34.74 7.64
N PRO A 500 -2.06 -35.76 7.45
CA PRO A 500 -3.18 -35.68 6.52
C PRO A 500 -4.19 -34.57 6.85
N ASN A 501 -4.38 -34.23 8.13
CA ASN A 501 -5.33 -33.19 8.53
C ASN A 501 -4.79 -31.78 8.25
N LEU A 502 -3.49 -31.56 8.47
CA LEU A 502 -2.80 -30.34 8.04
C LEU A 502 -2.90 -30.17 6.52
N LEU A 503 -2.65 -31.22 5.76
CA LEU A 503 -2.77 -31.18 4.29
C LEU A 503 -4.21 -30.82 3.89
N TYR A 504 -5.21 -31.41 4.55
CA TYR A 504 -6.61 -31.11 4.30
C TYR A 504 -6.96 -29.64 4.59
N ALA A 505 -6.49 -29.09 5.72
CA ALA A 505 -6.71 -27.71 6.13
C ALA A 505 -5.98 -26.71 5.22
N ALA A 506 -4.72 -26.99 4.85
CA ALA A 506 -3.92 -26.17 3.94
C ALA A 506 -4.50 -26.13 2.50
N GLY A 507 -5.15 -27.21 2.06
CA GLY A 507 -5.83 -27.29 0.76
C GLY A 507 -7.25 -26.71 0.74
N MET A 508 -7.74 -26.11 1.84
CA MET A 508 -9.12 -25.65 1.93
C MET A 508 -9.43 -24.49 0.98
N GLY A 509 -8.47 -23.59 0.75
CA GLY A 509 -8.66 -22.47 -0.19
C GLY A 509 -8.96 -22.95 -1.61
N GLU A 510 -8.19 -23.92 -2.12
CA GLU A 510 -8.38 -24.50 -3.45
C GLU A 510 -9.72 -25.25 -3.56
N LYS A 511 -10.09 -26.02 -2.53
CA LYS A 511 -11.41 -26.69 -2.47
C LYS A 511 -12.53 -25.66 -2.55
N LEU A 512 -12.46 -24.60 -1.75
CA LEU A 512 -13.46 -23.54 -1.72
C LEU A 512 -13.57 -22.80 -3.07
N SER A 513 -12.49 -22.67 -3.83
CA SER A 513 -12.53 -22.10 -5.19
C SER A 513 -13.33 -22.96 -6.19
N GLY A 514 -13.48 -24.26 -5.93
CA GLY A 514 -14.15 -25.22 -6.81
C GLY A 514 -15.55 -25.69 -6.36
N VAL A 515 -16.01 -25.34 -5.15
CA VAL A 515 -17.33 -25.76 -4.65
C VAL A 515 -18.47 -24.89 -5.21
N LYS A 516 -19.67 -25.47 -5.29
CA LYS A 516 -20.89 -24.71 -5.55
C LYS A 516 -21.19 -23.77 -4.37
N ALA A 517 -21.82 -22.64 -4.66
CA ALA A 517 -22.15 -21.62 -3.67
C ALA A 517 -22.96 -22.18 -2.47
N ASP A 518 -23.90 -23.08 -2.73
CA ASP A 518 -24.73 -23.70 -1.68
C ASP A 518 -23.93 -24.61 -0.73
N ASP A 519 -22.82 -25.19 -1.20
CA ASP A 519 -21.96 -26.09 -0.43
C ASP A 519 -20.88 -25.34 0.35
N ALA A 520 -20.56 -24.11 -0.03
CA ALA A 520 -19.42 -23.35 0.49
C ALA A 520 -19.51 -23.07 1.99
N ALA A 521 -20.71 -22.78 2.51
CA ALA A 521 -20.92 -22.57 3.95
C ALA A 521 -20.61 -23.83 4.75
N ARG A 522 -21.00 -25.00 4.23
CA ARG A 522 -20.67 -26.30 4.85
C ARG A 522 -19.17 -26.55 4.80
N THR A 523 -18.54 -26.40 3.63
CA THR A 523 -17.09 -26.59 3.48
C THR A 523 -16.28 -25.67 4.39
N LEU A 524 -16.71 -24.42 4.56
CA LEU A 524 -16.09 -23.51 5.51
C LEU A 524 -16.26 -23.96 6.97
N SER A 525 -17.43 -24.49 7.34
CA SER A 525 -17.65 -25.03 8.70
C SER A 525 -16.74 -26.25 9.00
N GLU A 526 -16.40 -27.04 7.98
CA GLU A 526 -15.45 -28.16 8.12
C GLU A 526 -14.04 -27.66 8.41
N PHE A 527 -13.65 -26.48 7.91
CA PHE A 527 -12.31 -25.93 8.16
C PHE A 527 -12.02 -25.80 9.65
N GLU A 528 -12.92 -25.25 10.46
CA GLU A 528 -12.67 -25.09 11.91
C GLU A 528 -12.47 -26.44 12.62
N LYS A 529 -13.19 -27.48 12.18
CA LYS A 529 -12.98 -28.85 12.68
C LYS A 529 -11.59 -29.36 12.32
N TYR A 530 -11.20 -29.27 11.05
CA TYR A 530 -9.91 -29.78 10.59
C TYR A 530 -8.73 -28.93 11.07
N ALA A 531 -8.91 -27.63 11.24
CA ALA A 531 -7.91 -26.74 11.82
C ALA A 531 -7.53 -27.21 13.22
N LYS A 532 -8.53 -27.51 14.07
CA LYS A 532 -8.28 -28.03 15.42
C LYS A 532 -7.54 -29.37 15.40
N ILE A 533 -7.97 -30.31 14.56
CA ILE A 533 -7.36 -31.64 14.46
C ILE A 533 -5.93 -31.54 13.92
N ALA A 534 -5.69 -30.67 12.94
CA ALA A 534 -4.36 -30.41 12.38
C ALA A 534 -3.40 -29.82 13.42
N CYS A 535 -3.87 -28.94 14.31
CA CYS A 535 -3.05 -28.45 15.41
C CYS A 535 -2.62 -29.57 16.37
N ASP A 536 -3.53 -30.51 16.68
CA ASP A 536 -3.22 -31.64 17.56
C ASP A 536 -2.33 -32.68 16.86
N GLU A 537 -2.53 -32.92 15.57
CA GLU A 537 -1.66 -33.73 14.71
C GLU A 537 -0.22 -33.24 14.73
N LEU A 538 0.00 -31.93 14.55
CA LEU A 538 1.33 -31.32 14.55
C LEU A 538 2.07 -31.41 15.89
N LYS A 539 1.35 -31.46 17.02
CA LYS A 539 1.96 -31.67 18.34
C LYS A 539 2.49 -33.08 18.53
N ASN A 540 1.98 -34.04 17.76
CA ASN A 540 2.34 -35.46 17.85
C ASN A 540 3.49 -35.85 16.90
N ILE A 541 3.94 -34.95 16.01
CA ILE A 541 5.09 -35.19 15.14
C ILE A 541 6.37 -35.08 15.97
N THR A 542 6.98 -36.21 16.33
CA THR A 542 8.18 -36.24 17.17
C THR A 542 9.49 -36.30 16.38
N ASN A 543 9.42 -36.67 15.10
CA ASN A 543 10.57 -36.77 14.20
C ASN A 543 10.93 -35.43 13.56
N ILE A 544 11.01 -34.34 14.35
CA ILE A 544 11.46 -33.03 13.88
C ILE A 544 12.34 -32.34 14.92
N SER A 545 13.13 -31.36 14.49
CA SER A 545 13.96 -30.59 15.43
C SER A 545 13.11 -29.79 16.43
N PRO A 546 13.58 -29.57 17.67
CA PRO A 546 12.86 -28.73 18.64
C PRO A 546 12.57 -27.31 18.15
N SER A 547 13.48 -26.72 17.37
CA SER A 547 13.29 -25.40 16.77
C SER A 547 12.15 -25.40 15.74
N LEU A 548 12.05 -26.44 14.90
CA LEU A 548 10.94 -26.59 13.96
C LEU A 548 9.61 -26.80 14.68
N GLN A 549 9.58 -27.65 15.72
CA GLN A 549 8.39 -27.85 16.55
C GLN A 549 7.93 -26.53 17.18
N SER A 550 8.86 -25.71 17.70
CA SER A 550 8.55 -24.40 18.28
C SER A 550 7.88 -23.46 17.27
N LYS A 551 8.40 -23.41 16.03
CA LYS A 551 7.80 -22.61 14.95
C LYS A 551 6.41 -23.10 14.57
N LEU A 552 6.23 -24.41 14.38
CA LEU A 552 4.93 -25.00 14.02
C LEU A 552 3.87 -24.71 15.08
N ASN A 553 4.22 -24.88 16.36
CA ASN A 553 3.34 -24.53 17.46
C ASN A 553 2.98 -23.03 17.43
N ALA A 554 3.94 -22.15 17.22
CA ALA A 554 3.70 -20.71 17.16
C ALA A 554 2.83 -20.25 15.97
N GLN A 555 2.85 -20.98 14.85
CA GLN A 555 1.98 -20.68 13.70
C GLN A 555 0.51 -20.99 13.98
N LEU A 556 0.22 -22.01 14.79
CA LEU A 556 -1.12 -22.61 14.81
C LEU A 556 -1.75 -22.70 16.21
N CYS A 557 -1.01 -22.43 17.28
CA CYS A 557 -1.45 -22.47 18.67
C CYS A 557 -1.33 -21.11 19.36
#